data_AF-A0A1G1YRJ9-F1
#
_entry.id   AF-A0A1G1YRJ9-F1
#
_cell.length_a   1.000
_cell.length_b   1.000
_cell.length_c   1.000
_cell.angle_alpha   90.00
_cell.angle_beta   90.00
_cell.angle_gamma   90.00
#
_symmetry.space_group_name_H-M   'P 1'
#
loop_
_entity.id
_entity.type
_entity.pdbx_description
1 polymer ?
#
loop_
_entity_poly.entity_id
_entity_poly.type
_entity_poly.pdbx_seq_one_letter_code
_entity_poly.pdbx_strand_id
1 'polypeptide(L)'
;MKPIFAKNLLFCFCLSLLGNFLFTTPALAAIDLVKSAEFGTVYYLDSAGLRHPFPNQATYQSWYGNNFSKIVTVSSEFLAKYPLGKNITVRPGTALVKIRTSPEVYAVTTGAVLREIKDEDVAESIYGLNWHKRVIDIPDVFFGDYALGKVIDEKSDIPDGLLYQDQDTKKYYYKLNDLLQPFDSVKSVLTNQFKLTDAVVSDQTYLFAQRQRPITGLDQRIFNLLEKPTADNRDCENKKLKAAVIFLTAADYNADQLAVLEKIKSEVSPRFALATDKLSAIDLSYPTIIMTDDGYLTTRRNDGSREIQNELINTFYDQHPDAFDFLILWTNFKIPAENTNEIAHFTPIANRQKGGNVDPLNWSRSYGTTGKLKGIITMGDISKYKPETNAGLNEALNLVLHEILHQWSAYVSFIDSTGKQNFSLLRSPDFQHWSYYAGFVSPLGGSGWIDNADGTFTSQLSKMADTNLRQFSPLDLYLMGLIPYQLMPPFFYVKPDVAGAIGNTIAGQAQWVDVSQIIAAHGEVYCNPY
;
A
#
# COMPACT_ATOMS: atom_id res chain seq x y z
N MET A 1 -82.21 -29.72 -23.50
CA MET A 1 -81.36 -29.70 -24.71
C MET A 1 -81.12 -28.25 -25.11
N LYS A 2 -79.86 -27.96 -25.45
CA LYS A 2 -79.20 -26.74 -25.96
C LYS A 2 -79.89 -26.06 -27.18
N PRO A 3 -79.38 -24.91 -27.71
CA PRO A 3 -78.92 -23.62 -27.10
C PRO A 3 -79.46 -22.39 -27.90
N ILE A 4 -78.85 -21.17 -27.79
CA ILE A 4 -78.47 -20.23 -28.91
C ILE A 4 -78.76 -18.73 -28.70
N PHE A 5 -77.65 -17.98 -28.66
CA PHE A 5 -77.34 -16.59 -29.10
C PHE A 5 -78.08 -15.38 -28.52
N ALA A 6 -77.30 -14.46 -27.92
CA ALA A 6 -77.05 -13.13 -28.50
C ALA A 6 -75.84 -12.45 -27.82
N LYS A 7 -74.96 -11.86 -28.63
CA LYS A 7 -73.88 -10.94 -28.22
C LYS A 7 -74.48 -9.60 -27.79
N ASN A 8 -73.91 -8.94 -26.79
CA ASN A 8 -73.31 -7.60 -26.94
C ASN A 8 -72.60 -7.10 -25.67
N LEU A 9 -71.56 -6.33 -25.96
CA LEU A 9 -70.58 -5.64 -25.14
C LEU A 9 -71.19 -4.46 -24.35
N LEU A 10 -70.85 -4.24 -23.07
CA LEU A 10 -70.19 -3.01 -22.56
C LEU A 10 -70.04 -2.95 -21.01
N PHE A 11 -68.79 -2.68 -20.60
CA PHE A 11 -68.30 -1.78 -19.53
C PHE A 11 -68.67 -1.92 -18.02
N CYS A 12 -67.59 -2.26 -17.27
CA CYS A 12 -66.98 -1.52 -16.15
C CYS A 12 -67.22 -1.87 -14.65
N PHE A 13 -66.05 -2.01 -13.99
CA PHE A 13 -65.66 -1.86 -12.57
C PHE A 13 -66.17 -2.85 -11.51
N CYS A 14 -65.26 -3.67 -10.98
CA CYS A 14 -64.63 -3.41 -9.67
C CYS A 14 -63.53 -4.42 -9.29
N LEU A 15 -62.33 -3.87 -9.06
CA LEU A 15 -61.49 -4.03 -7.87
C LEU A 15 -61.26 -5.45 -7.30
N SER A 16 -60.06 -6.00 -7.52
CA SER A 16 -59.38 -6.79 -6.48
C SER A 16 -57.90 -6.43 -6.44
N LEU A 17 -57.53 -5.69 -5.39
CA LEU A 17 -56.15 -5.48 -4.98
C LEU A 17 -55.57 -6.83 -4.54
N LEU A 18 -54.64 -7.37 -5.33
CA LEU A 18 -53.68 -8.36 -4.84
C LEU A 18 -52.59 -7.59 -4.09
N GLY A 19 -52.74 -7.53 -2.76
CA GLY A 19 -51.72 -7.02 -1.87
C GLY A 19 -50.47 -7.89 -1.97
N ASN A 20 -49.43 -7.35 -2.60
CA ASN A 20 -48.07 -7.77 -2.37
C ASN A 20 -47.75 -7.49 -0.90
N PHE A 21 -47.93 -8.49 -0.03
CA PHE A 21 -47.25 -8.51 1.26
C PHE A 21 -45.75 -8.69 1.00
N LEU A 22 -45.10 -7.59 0.63
CA LEU A 22 -43.70 -7.41 0.92
C LEU A 22 -43.59 -7.42 2.44
N PHE A 23 -43.27 -8.58 3.00
CA PHE A 23 -42.62 -8.61 4.31
C PHE A 23 -41.28 -7.91 4.12
N THR A 24 -41.27 -6.59 4.25
CA THR A 24 -40.05 -5.88 4.59
C THR A 24 -39.68 -6.42 5.96
N THR A 25 -38.73 -7.34 6.01
CA THR A 25 -38.03 -7.64 7.26
C THR A 25 -37.61 -6.30 7.83
N PRO A 26 -38.09 -5.90 9.03
CA PRO A 26 -37.56 -4.70 9.66
C PRO A 26 -36.05 -4.86 9.68
N ALA A 27 -35.34 -3.83 9.19
CA ALA A 27 -33.90 -3.76 9.28
C ALA A 27 -33.54 -4.11 10.74
N LEU A 28 -32.96 -5.29 10.95
CA LEU A 28 -32.37 -5.61 12.23
C LEU A 28 -31.35 -4.48 12.44
N ALA A 29 -31.58 -3.64 13.44
CA ALA A 29 -30.44 -2.99 14.07
C ALA A 29 -29.48 -4.14 14.37
N ALA A 30 -28.28 -4.12 13.78
CA ALA A 30 -27.34 -5.22 13.89
C ALA A 30 -27.14 -5.51 15.38
N ILE A 31 -27.60 -6.68 15.83
CA ILE A 31 -27.43 -7.10 17.21
C ILE A 31 -25.98 -7.56 17.32
N ASP A 32 -25.10 -6.64 17.68
CA ASP A 32 -23.66 -6.92 17.72
C ASP A 32 -23.24 -7.59 19.03
N LEU A 33 -23.93 -7.32 20.14
CA LEU A 33 -23.60 -7.88 21.45
C LEU A 33 -24.77 -8.67 22.02
N VAL A 34 -24.53 -9.94 22.33
CA VAL A 34 -25.56 -10.86 22.82
C VAL A 34 -25.11 -11.63 24.05
N LYS A 35 -26.08 -12.05 24.86
CA LYS A 35 -25.89 -13.06 25.91
C LYS A 35 -27.12 -13.94 26.08
N SER A 36 -26.96 -15.10 26.70
CA SER A 36 -28.10 -15.89 27.20
C SER A 36 -28.58 -15.37 28.55
N ALA A 37 -29.85 -15.62 28.88
CA ALA A 37 -30.33 -15.44 30.26
C ALA A 37 -29.76 -16.54 31.20
N GLU A 38 -29.32 -17.67 30.66
CA GLU A 38 -28.90 -18.86 31.40
C GLU A 38 -27.45 -18.78 31.91
N PHE A 39 -26.58 -18.01 31.24
CA PHE A 39 -25.17 -17.88 31.57
C PHE A 39 -24.63 -16.48 31.28
N GLY A 40 -23.56 -16.09 31.98
CA GLY A 40 -23.04 -14.72 31.99
C GLY A 40 -22.15 -14.33 30.80
N THR A 41 -21.75 -15.26 29.94
CA THR A 41 -20.85 -14.97 28.81
C THR A 41 -21.49 -14.02 27.80
N VAL A 42 -20.79 -12.93 27.50
CA VAL A 42 -21.15 -11.98 26.45
C VAL A 42 -20.45 -12.39 25.17
N TYR A 43 -21.13 -12.29 24.05
CA TYR A 43 -20.60 -12.57 22.71
C TYR A 43 -20.74 -11.36 21.81
N TYR A 44 -19.72 -11.13 20.99
CA TYR A 44 -19.81 -10.28 19.81
C TYR A 44 -20.24 -11.12 18.60
N LEU A 45 -21.28 -10.71 17.88
CA LEU A 45 -21.68 -11.35 16.62
C LEU A 45 -21.06 -10.60 15.45
N ASP A 46 -20.29 -11.30 14.63
CA ASP A 46 -19.65 -10.69 13.47
C ASP A 46 -20.53 -10.77 12.21
N SER A 47 -20.10 -10.07 11.15
CA SER A 47 -20.80 -10.06 9.87
C SER A 47 -20.73 -11.39 9.11
N ALA A 48 -19.83 -12.31 9.50
CA ALA A 48 -19.71 -13.65 8.95
C ALA A 48 -20.64 -14.68 9.64
N GLY A 49 -21.37 -14.27 10.68
CA GLY A 49 -22.27 -15.14 11.42
C GLY A 49 -21.57 -16.00 12.48
N LEU A 50 -20.40 -15.58 12.96
CA LEU A 50 -19.70 -16.17 14.09
C LEU A 50 -20.01 -15.40 15.39
N ARG A 51 -20.01 -16.12 16.51
CA ARG A 51 -20.09 -15.53 17.85
C ARG A 51 -18.73 -15.62 18.55
N HIS A 52 -18.22 -14.48 18.99
CA HIS A 52 -16.91 -14.31 19.60
C HIS A 52 -17.08 -14.03 21.10
N PRO A 53 -16.68 -14.93 22.00
CA PRO A 53 -16.86 -14.72 23.43
C PRO A 53 -15.88 -13.67 23.96
N PHE A 54 -16.36 -12.84 24.90
CA PHE A 54 -15.47 -12.10 25.80
C PHE A 54 -15.02 -13.05 26.91
N PRO A 55 -13.72 -13.36 27.02
CA PRO A 55 -13.23 -14.40 27.92
C PRO A 55 -13.37 -14.04 29.40
N ASN A 56 -13.37 -12.75 29.74
CA ASN A 56 -13.60 -12.26 31.08
C ASN A 56 -14.12 -10.82 31.08
N GLN A 57 -14.53 -10.33 32.25
CA GLN A 57 -15.08 -8.99 32.43
C GLN A 57 -14.07 -7.88 32.10
N ALA A 58 -12.78 -8.05 32.43
CA ALA A 58 -11.74 -7.06 32.15
C ALA A 58 -11.59 -6.85 30.63
N THR A 59 -11.62 -7.93 29.84
CA THR A 59 -11.61 -7.85 28.38
C THR A 59 -12.82 -7.09 27.85
N TYR A 60 -14.03 -7.38 28.31
CA TYR A 60 -15.22 -6.61 27.91
C TYR A 60 -15.10 -5.11 28.27
N GLN A 61 -14.68 -4.82 29.50
CA GLN A 61 -14.54 -3.44 29.99
C GLN A 61 -13.44 -2.65 29.27
N SER A 62 -12.43 -3.31 28.70
CA SER A 62 -11.41 -2.66 27.86
C SER A 62 -12.00 -2.08 26.57
N TRP A 63 -13.08 -2.68 26.04
CA TRP A 63 -13.78 -2.22 24.84
C TRP A 63 -14.98 -1.31 25.12
N TYR A 64 -15.80 -1.66 26.12
CA TYR A 64 -17.09 -1.00 26.36
C TYR A 64 -17.18 -0.27 27.70
N GLY A 65 -16.10 -0.26 28.50
CA GLY A 65 -16.14 0.23 29.87
C GLY A 65 -17.19 -0.51 30.71
N ASN A 66 -17.86 0.21 31.60
CA ASN A 66 -18.93 -0.35 32.44
C ASN A 66 -20.31 -0.31 31.75
N ASN A 67 -20.35 -0.07 30.44
CA ASN A 67 -21.61 0.07 29.73
C ASN A 67 -22.11 -1.28 29.17
N PHE A 68 -22.98 -1.94 29.93
CA PHE A 68 -23.63 -3.19 29.52
C PHE A 68 -24.97 -2.98 28.79
N SER A 69 -25.40 -1.72 28.57
CA SER A 69 -26.74 -1.41 28.02
C SER A 69 -26.96 -1.86 26.59
N LYS A 70 -25.89 -2.06 25.82
CA LYS A 70 -25.94 -2.53 24.43
C LYS A 70 -26.08 -4.05 24.30
N ILE A 71 -25.96 -4.80 25.40
CA ILE A 71 -26.05 -6.26 25.35
C ILE A 71 -27.51 -6.67 25.25
N VAL A 72 -27.83 -7.40 24.20
CA VAL A 72 -29.17 -7.98 23.99
C VAL A 72 -29.22 -9.37 24.60
N THR A 73 -30.24 -9.64 25.41
CA THR A 73 -30.47 -11.01 25.91
C THR A 73 -31.27 -11.80 24.88
N VAL A 74 -30.76 -12.97 24.50
CA VAL A 74 -31.32 -13.87 23.49
C VAL A 74 -31.43 -15.30 24.04
N SER A 75 -32.12 -16.19 23.33
CA SER A 75 -32.23 -17.60 23.74
C SER A 75 -30.96 -18.39 23.42
N SER A 76 -30.75 -19.49 24.13
CA SER A 76 -29.62 -20.40 23.87
C SER A 76 -29.71 -21.04 22.48
N GLU A 77 -30.92 -21.29 21.96
CA GLU A 77 -31.16 -21.78 20.60
C GLU A 77 -30.81 -20.74 19.54
N PHE A 78 -31.04 -19.45 19.82
CA PHE A 78 -30.60 -18.38 18.94
C PHE A 78 -29.08 -18.37 18.86
N LEU A 79 -28.38 -18.39 20.00
CA LEU A 79 -26.92 -18.41 20.03
C LEU A 79 -26.37 -19.64 19.29
N ALA A 80 -27.00 -20.80 19.42
CA ALA A 80 -26.55 -22.05 18.79
C ALA A 80 -26.53 -22.00 17.26
N LYS A 81 -27.23 -21.05 16.63
CA LYS A 81 -27.19 -20.82 15.17
C LYS A 81 -25.88 -20.19 14.70
N TYR A 82 -25.13 -19.57 15.61
CA TYR A 82 -23.88 -18.88 15.32
C TYR A 82 -22.71 -19.72 15.86
N PRO A 83 -21.87 -20.30 14.99
CA PRO A 83 -20.69 -21.04 15.41
C PRO A 83 -19.71 -20.17 16.20
N LEU A 84 -18.88 -20.80 17.03
CA LEU A 84 -17.86 -20.08 17.80
C LEU A 84 -16.73 -19.59 16.90
N GLY A 85 -16.41 -18.31 17.04
CA GLY A 85 -15.19 -17.70 16.51
C GLY A 85 -14.09 -17.63 17.58
N LYS A 86 -12.99 -16.94 17.27
CA LYS A 86 -11.92 -16.63 18.24
C LYS A 86 -12.44 -15.78 19.40
N ASN A 87 -11.82 -15.92 20.58
CA ASN A 87 -12.11 -15.04 21.71
C ASN A 87 -11.77 -13.59 21.36
N ILE A 88 -12.53 -12.64 21.92
CA ILE A 88 -12.14 -11.22 21.89
C ILE A 88 -10.98 -11.01 22.87
N THR A 89 -9.94 -10.31 22.44
CA THR A 89 -8.78 -9.97 23.28
C THR A 89 -8.94 -8.61 23.96
N VAL A 90 -8.07 -8.30 24.92
CA VAL A 90 -8.00 -6.96 25.53
C VAL A 90 -7.81 -5.91 24.44
N ARG A 91 -8.48 -4.77 24.57
CA ARG A 91 -8.43 -3.70 23.58
C ARG A 91 -7.02 -3.09 23.52
N PRO A 92 -6.44 -2.97 22.31
CA PRO A 92 -5.14 -2.33 22.13
C PRO A 92 -5.06 -0.96 22.79
N GLY A 93 -3.93 -0.69 23.43
CA GLY A 93 -3.62 0.61 24.04
C GLY A 93 -4.42 1.01 25.29
N THR A 94 -5.34 0.19 25.79
CA THR A 94 -6.15 0.53 26.97
C THR A 94 -5.62 -0.05 28.29
N ALA A 95 -4.91 -1.16 28.23
CA ALA A 95 -4.32 -1.84 29.38
C ALA A 95 -3.01 -2.51 29.00
N LEU A 96 -2.17 -2.75 30.01
CA LEU A 96 -1.05 -3.66 29.94
C LEU A 96 -1.49 -5.01 30.49
N VAL A 97 -0.95 -6.10 29.95
CA VAL A 97 -1.37 -7.46 30.30
C VAL A 97 -0.21 -8.23 30.90
N LYS A 98 -0.51 -9.05 31.91
CA LYS A 98 0.38 -10.11 32.39
C LYS A 98 -0.41 -11.38 32.66
N ILE A 99 0.31 -12.48 32.84
CA ILE A 99 -0.24 -13.74 33.36
C ILE A 99 0.21 -13.97 34.80
N ARG A 100 -0.48 -14.83 35.53
CA ARG A 100 -0.17 -15.04 36.97
C ARG A 100 1.09 -15.86 37.18
N THR A 101 1.44 -16.67 36.20
CA THR A 101 2.60 -17.58 36.24
C THR A 101 3.90 -16.94 35.80
N SER A 102 3.89 -15.66 35.38
CA SER A 102 5.06 -14.96 34.84
C SER A 102 5.10 -13.49 35.27
N PRO A 103 6.28 -12.93 35.58
CA PRO A 103 6.41 -11.53 35.98
C PRO A 103 6.29 -10.53 34.81
N GLU A 104 6.54 -10.98 33.57
CA GLU A 104 6.62 -10.13 32.38
C GLU A 104 5.31 -9.39 32.10
N VAL A 105 5.45 -8.15 31.65
CA VAL A 105 4.34 -7.25 31.32
C VAL A 105 4.36 -6.97 29.83
N TYR A 106 3.19 -7.02 29.21
CA TYR A 106 3.04 -6.91 27.77
C TYR A 106 2.14 -5.71 27.43
N ALA A 107 2.57 -4.91 26.46
CA ALA A 107 1.68 -4.00 25.76
C ALA A 107 0.80 -4.79 24.80
N VAL A 108 -0.51 -4.51 24.81
CA VAL A 108 -1.45 -5.07 23.83
C VAL A 108 -1.52 -4.10 22.64
N THR A 109 -1.09 -4.57 21.47
CA THR A 109 -1.12 -3.79 20.22
C THR A 109 -2.22 -4.26 19.28
N THR A 110 -2.43 -3.51 18.19
CA THR A 110 -3.36 -3.86 17.13
C THR A 110 -3.19 -5.31 16.65
N GLY A 111 -4.31 -5.93 16.27
CA GLY A 111 -4.31 -7.31 15.81
C GLY A 111 -4.08 -8.39 16.87
N ALA A 112 -4.35 -8.14 18.15
CA ALA A 112 -4.17 -9.10 19.25
C ALA A 112 -2.71 -9.58 19.43
N VAL A 113 -1.77 -8.64 19.35
CA VAL A 113 -0.33 -8.92 19.55
C VAL A 113 0.11 -8.43 20.94
N LEU A 114 0.83 -9.27 21.66
CA LEU A 114 1.51 -8.93 22.90
C LEU A 114 2.96 -8.61 22.62
N ARG A 115 3.40 -7.42 23.04
CA ARG A 115 4.80 -7.00 22.99
C ARG A 115 5.32 -6.87 24.41
N GLU A 116 6.28 -7.71 24.78
CA GLU A 116 6.92 -7.65 26.09
C GLU A 116 7.59 -6.29 26.28
N ILE A 117 7.39 -5.67 27.45
CA ILE A 117 8.10 -4.47 27.85
C ILE A 117 9.31 -4.93 28.66
N LYS A 118 10.51 -4.64 28.15
CA LYS A 118 11.77 -5.21 28.64
C LYS A 118 12.00 -5.01 30.14
N ASP A 119 11.71 -3.81 30.65
CA ASP A 119 11.93 -3.44 32.05
C ASP A 119 11.05 -2.26 32.47
N GLU A 120 11.08 -1.94 33.77
CA GLU A 120 10.28 -0.87 34.36
C GLU A 120 10.67 0.52 33.83
N ASP A 121 11.95 0.74 33.48
CA ASP A 121 12.45 2.02 32.96
C ASP A 121 11.82 2.31 31.59
N VAL A 122 11.73 1.30 30.72
CA VAL A 122 11.01 1.41 29.43
C VAL A 122 9.52 1.63 29.67
N ALA A 123 8.91 0.89 30.60
CA ALA A 123 7.48 1.05 30.92
C ALA A 123 7.15 2.46 31.42
N GLU A 124 7.95 3.00 32.33
CA GLU A 124 7.81 4.34 32.87
C GLU A 124 8.04 5.41 31.80
N SER A 125 9.02 5.22 30.92
CA SER A 125 9.30 6.15 29.82
C SER A 125 8.13 6.29 28.85
N ILE A 126 7.41 5.19 28.59
CA ILE A 126 6.28 5.17 27.65
C ILE A 126 4.97 5.57 28.35
N TYR A 127 4.66 4.99 29.50
CA TYR A 127 3.35 5.10 30.14
C TYR A 127 3.32 6.01 31.38
N GLY A 128 4.46 6.54 31.80
CA GLY A 128 4.65 7.36 32.99
C GLY A 128 4.76 6.57 34.29
N LEU A 129 5.06 7.27 35.39
CA LEU A 129 5.25 6.72 36.75
C LEU A 129 4.11 5.81 37.27
N ASN A 130 2.91 5.96 36.71
CA ASN A 130 1.72 5.19 37.09
C ASN A 130 1.43 4.01 36.14
N TRP A 131 2.39 3.59 35.30
CA TRP A 131 2.20 2.52 34.32
C TRP A 131 1.65 1.23 34.94
N HIS A 132 2.09 0.88 36.15
CA HIS A 132 1.65 -0.31 36.88
C HIS A 132 0.14 -0.33 37.15
N LYS A 133 -0.53 0.83 37.20
CA LYS A 133 -2.01 0.92 37.35
C LYS A 133 -2.76 0.51 36.08
N ARG A 134 -2.07 0.40 34.95
CA ARG A 134 -2.63 -0.08 33.68
C ARG A 134 -2.56 -1.60 33.55
N VAL A 135 -1.81 -2.28 34.42
CA VAL A 135 -1.58 -3.72 34.35
C VAL A 135 -2.81 -4.47 34.84
N ILE A 136 -3.29 -5.40 34.01
CA ILE A 136 -4.34 -6.36 34.35
C ILE A 136 -3.83 -7.78 34.17
N ASP A 137 -4.27 -8.69 35.02
CA ASP A 137 -4.02 -10.12 34.85
C ASP A 137 -5.04 -10.73 33.88
N ILE A 138 -4.55 -11.48 32.90
CA ILE A 138 -5.37 -12.42 32.15
C ILE A 138 -5.09 -13.85 32.63
N PRO A 139 -6.12 -14.73 32.69
CA PRO A 139 -5.89 -16.15 32.92
C PRO A 139 -4.96 -16.76 31.85
N ASP A 140 -4.04 -17.62 32.27
CA ASP A 140 -3.03 -18.27 31.42
C ASP A 140 -3.64 -18.96 30.18
N VAL A 141 -4.84 -19.53 30.32
CA VAL A 141 -5.55 -20.21 29.22
C VAL A 141 -5.90 -19.29 28.05
N PHE A 142 -6.03 -17.98 28.29
CA PHE A 142 -6.33 -16.99 27.27
C PHE A 142 -5.06 -16.32 26.71
N PHE A 143 -3.88 -16.64 27.23
CA PHE A 143 -2.62 -16.13 26.67
C PHE A 143 -2.41 -16.60 25.23
N GLY A 144 -2.85 -17.83 24.92
CA GLY A 144 -2.80 -18.39 23.56
C GLY A 144 -3.74 -17.73 22.55
N ASP A 145 -4.62 -16.81 22.97
CA ASP A 145 -5.44 -16.00 22.05
C ASP A 145 -4.62 -14.89 21.38
N TYR A 146 -3.40 -14.61 21.86
CA TYR A 146 -2.53 -13.55 21.36
C TYR A 146 -1.34 -14.11 20.58
N ALA A 147 -0.86 -13.32 19.62
CA ALA A 147 0.46 -13.54 19.02
C ALA A 147 1.54 -12.78 19.80
N LEU A 148 2.76 -13.31 19.84
CA LEU A 148 3.91 -12.60 20.42
C LEU A 148 4.58 -11.73 19.36
N GLY A 149 4.78 -10.45 19.68
CA GLY A 149 5.49 -9.48 18.85
C GLY A 149 6.91 -9.22 19.35
N LYS A 150 7.60 -8.30 18.68
CA LYS A 150 8.95 -7.85 19.08
C LYS A 150 8.90 -7.17 20.46
N VAL A 151 9.84 -7.52 21.33
CA VAL A 151 10.09 -6.86 22.62
C VAL A 151 10.24 -5.35 22.41
N ILE A 152 9.71 -4.55 23.33
CA ILE A 152 9.90 -3.11 23.42
C ILE A 152 11.07 -2.90 24.37
N ASP A 153 12.23 -2.55 23.81
CA ASP A 153 13.49 -2.40 24.53
C ASP A 153 14.02 -0.95 24.53
N GLU A 154 13.28 -0.03 23.93
CA GLU A 154 13.61 1.40 23.86
C GLU A 154 12.36 2.28 23.98
N LYS A 155 12.54 3.49 24.52
CA LYS A 155 11.46 4.46 24.75
C LYS A 155 10.80 5.01 23.48
N SER A 156 11.49 4.94 22.33
CA SER A 156 11.00 5.41 21.02
C SER A 156 10.03 4.43 20.37
N ASP A 157 10.05 3.16 20.77
CA ASP A 157 9.24 2.09 20.18
C ASP A 157 7.84 2.08 20.82
N ILE A 158 7.09 3.16 20.57
CA ILE A 158 5.74 3.36 21.10
C ILE A 158 4.75 2.40 20.43
N PRO A 159 4.04 1.56 21.21
CA PRO A 159 3.10 0.57 20.68
C PRO A 159 1.94 1.18 19.86
N ASP A 160 1.55 0.47 18.80
CA ASP A 160 0.37 0.83 18.02
C ASP A 160 -0.94 0.53 18.78
N GLY A 161 -2.00 1.26 18.44
CA GLY A 161 -3.31 1.18 19.09
C GLY A 161 -3.48 2.15 20.27
N LEU A 162 -2.44 2.88 20.65
CA LEU A 162 -2.49 3.82 21.78
C LEU A 162 -3.26 5.10 21.45
N LEU A 163 -4.02 5.60 22.44
CA LEU A 163 -4.40 7.00 22.52
C LEU A 163 -3.19 7.77 23.06
N TYR A 164 -2.71 8.74 22.29
CA TYR A 164 -1.59 9.59 22.66
C TYR A 164 -2.10 11.01 22.90
N GLN A 165 -1.55 11.70 23.90
CA GLN A 165 -1.83 13.11 24.14
C GLN A 165 -0.52 13.89 24.17
N ASP A 166 -0.45 14.93 23.35
CA ASP A 166 0.65 15.87 23.39
C ASP A 166 0.68 16.65 24.71
N GLN A 167 1.83 16.68 25.37
CA GLN A 167 1.96 17.31 26.67
C GLN A 167 1.68 18.81 26.64
N ASP A 168 2.07 19.52 25.58
CA ASP A 168 1.98 20.98 25.53
C ASP A 168 0.65 21.46 24.95
N THR A 169 0.31 20.98 23.75
CA THR A 169 -0.90 21.37 23.02
C THR A 169 -2.16 20.67 23.53
N LYS A 170 -2.01 19.61 24.33
CA LYS A 170 -3.10 18.76 24.85
C LYS A 170 -3.95 18.08 23.77
N LYS A 171 -3.50 18.11 22.51
CA LYS A 171 -4.16 17.42 21.39
C LYS A 171 -4.04 15.91 21.53
N TYR A 172 -5.08 15.20 21.11
CA TYR A 172 -5.13 13.75 21.12
C TYR A 172 -4.84 13.18 19.73
N TYR A 173 -4.13 12.06 19.70
CA TYR A 173 -3.76 11.33 18.49
C TYR A 173 -4.00 9.84 18.71
N TYR A 174 -4.25 9.12 17.62
CA TYR A 174 -4.20 7.67 17.57
C TYR A 174 -2.86 7.25 16.95
N LYS A 175 -2.13 6.34 17.61
CA LYS A 175 -0.84 5.81 17.11
C LYS A 175 -1.07 4.53 16.32
N LEU A 176 -0.66 4.53 15.05
CA LEU A 176 -0.71 3.37 14.17
C LEU A 176 0.38 3.46 13.09
N ASN A 177 1.10 2.37 12.81
CA ASN A 177 2.11 2.29 11.74
C ASN A 177 3.15 3.42 11.80
N ASP A 178 3.62 3.75 13.00
CA ASP A 178 4.59 4.83 13.23
C ASP A 178 4.11 6.23 12.82
N LEU A 179 2.80 6.37 12.61
CA LEU A 179 2.11 7.63 12.38
C LEU A 179 1.24 8.01 13.59
N LEU A 180 1.11 9.31 13.80
CA LEU A 180 0.09 9.87 14.69
C LEU A 180 -1.04 10.44 13.83
N GLN A 181 -2.26 9.95 14.03
CA GLN A 181 -3.45 10.52 13.41
C GLN A 181 -4.20 11.40 14.42
N PRO A 182 -4.34 12.71 14.18
CA PRO A 182 -5.01 13.59 15.14
C PRO A 182 -6.50 13.28 15.23
N PHE A 183 -7.07 13.38 16.44
CA PHE A 183 -8.51 13.52 16.60
C PHE A 183 -8.91 14.98 16.42
N ASP A 184 -10.01 15.24 15.71
CA ASP A 184 -10.53 16.60 15.54
C ASP A 184 -11.01 17.24 16.87
N SER A 185 -11.39 16.40 17.82
CA SER A 185 -12.07 16.79 19.05
C SER A 185 -12.04 15.67 20.10
N VAL A 186 -12.22 16.06 21.37
CA VAL A 186 -12.46 15.12 22.48
C VAL A 186 -13.70 14.25 22.21
N LYS A 187 -14.72 14.79 21.53
CA LYS A 187 -15.91 14.01 21.15
C LYS A 187 -15.55 12.83 20.25
N SER A 188 -14.64 13.01 19.29
CA SER A 188 -14.20 11.92 18.42
C SER A 188 -13.38 10.88 19.18
N VAL A 189 -12.56 11.27 20.15
CA VAL A 189 -11.86 10.33 21.07
C VAL A 189 -12.88 9.43 21.79
N LEU A 190 -13.90 10.05 22.40
CA LEU A 190 -14.95 9.33 23.15
C LEU A 190 -15.86 8.49 22.22
N THR A 191 -16.11 8.97 21.00
CA THR A 191 -16.89 8.22 19.99
C THR A 191 -16.20 6.91 19.61
N ASN A 192 -14.87 6.91 19.60
CA ASN A 192 -14.04 5.72 19.43
C ASN A 192 -13.83 4.92 20.73
N GLN A 193 -14.67 5.13 21.74
CA GLN A 193 -14.69 4.37 23.00
C GLN A 193 -13.40 4.43 23.83
N PHE A 194 -12.47 5.35 23.54
CA PHE A 194 -11.37 5.63 24.47
C PHE A 194 -11.87 6.47 25.65
N LYS A 195 -11.30 6.23 26.82
CA LYS A 195 -11.36 7.17 27.95
C LYS A 195 -10.17 8.10 27.84
N LEU A 196 -10.33 9.35 28.28
CA LEU A 196 -9.21 10.30 28.28
C LEU A 196 -8.07 9.84 29.19
N THR A 197 -8.38 9.06 30.23
CA THR A 197 -7.39 8.42 31.11
C THR A 197 -6.60 7.30 30.44
N ASP A 198 -7.07 6.79 29.30
CA ASP A 198 -6.31 5.79 28.53
C ASP A 198 -5.11 6.46 27.85
N ALA A 199 -5.14 7.79 27.67
CA ALA A 199 -4.10 8.51 26.96
C ALA A 199 -2.72 8.37 27.62
N VAL A 200 -1.72 8.10 26.80
CA VAL A 200 -0.31 8.27 27.14
C VAL A 200 0.06 9.74 26.88
N VAL A 201 0.52 10.46 27.91
CA VAL A 201 0.89 11.88 27.80
C VAL A 201 2.39 11.98 27.60
N SER A 202 2.83 12.67 26.55
CA SER A 202 4.26 12.88 26.28
C SER A 202 4.51 14.10 25.39
N ASP A 203 5.72 14.65 25.51
CA ASP A 203 6.25 15.76 24.72
C ASP A 203 6.91 15.30 23.41
N GLN A 204 6.89 13.99 23.10
CA GLN A 204 7.59 13.39 21.95
C GLN A 204 6.74 13.26 20.68
N THR A 205 5.61 13.98 20.57
CA THR A 205 4.79 13.93 19.34
C THR A 205 5.54 14.36 18.09
N TYR A 206 6.56 15.21 18.22
CA TYR A 206 7.40 15.68 17.13
C TYR A 206 8.30 14.59 16.52
N LEU A 207 8.49 13.46 17.21
CA LEU A 207 9.27 12.32 16.69
C LEU A 207 8.50 11.52 15.64
N PHE A 208 7.18 11.69 15.54
CA PHE A 208 6.32 10.91 14.66
C PHE A 208 5.77 11.79 13.54
N ALA A 209 5.75 11.23 12.33
CA ALA A 209 5.01 11.84 11.24
C ALA A 209 3.51 11.83 11.57
N GLN A 210 2.83 12.91 11.21
CA GLN A 210 1.41 13.09 11.50
C GLN A 210 0.60 12.96 10.22
N ARG A 211 -0.51 12.24 10.29
CA ARG A 211 -1.51 12.27 9.22
C ARG A 211 -2.14 13.66 9.14
N GLN A 212 -2.41 14.08 7.92
CA GLN A 212 -3.04 15.39 7.66
C GLN A 212 -4.54 15.32 7.94
N ARG A 213 -5.16 14.17 7.65
CA ARG A 213 -6.59 13.93 7.85
C ARG A 213 -6.89 13.56 9.30
N PRO A 214 -7.68 14.36 10.04
CA PRO A 214 -8.07 14.04 11.39
C PRO A 214 -9.18 12.98 11.43
N ILE A 215 -9.29 12.28 12.56
CA ILE A 215 -10.41 11.39 12.87
C ILE A 215 -11.61 12.24 13.32
N THR A 216 -12.68 12.18 12.53
CA THR A 216 -13.93 12.93 12.72
C THR A 216 -15.09 11.94 13.00
N GLY A 217 -15.25 11.52 14.25
CA GLY A 217 -16.25 10.52 14.65
C GLY A 217 -15.70 9.09 14.77
N LEU A 218 -16.56 8.08 14.59
CA LEU A 218 -16.19 6.66 14.76
C LEU A 218 -15.32 6.19 13.60
N ASP A 219 -14.16 5.63 13.92
CA ASP A 219 -13.26 5.00 12.99
C ASP A 219 -13.24 3.48 13.24
N GLN A 220 -13.68 2.72 12.23
CA GLN A 220 -13.75 1.26 12.34
C GLN A 220 -12.37 0.61 12.46
N ARG A 221 -11.29 1.30 12.07
CA ARG A 221 -9.92 0.80 12.24
C ARG A 221 -9.49 0.86 13.72
N ILE A 222 -10.01 1.83 14.46
CA ILE A 222 -9.72 2.02 15.89
C ILE A 222 -10.59 1.10 16.76
N PHE A 223 -11.86 0.92 16.37
CA PHE A 223 -12.82 0.09 17.09
C PHE A 223 -13.06 -1.24 16.37
N ASN A 224 -11.97 -1.99 16.12
CA ASN A 224 -12.02 -3.30 15.45
C ASN A 224 -11.73 -4.45 16.42
N LEU A 225 -12.78 -5.16 16.86
CA LEU A 225 -12.65 -6.27 17.80
C LEU A 225 -11.96 -7.51 17.21
N LEU A 226 -11.91 -7.62 15.88
CA LEU A 226 -11.45 -8.81 15.15
C LEU A 226 -10.27 -8.48 14.22
N GLU A 227 -9.56 -7.40 14.52
CA GLU A 227 -8.35 -7.04 13.80
C GLU A 227 -7.36 -8.21 13.85
N LYS A 228 -6.70 -8.47 12.72
CA LYS A 228 -5.70 -9.54 12.61
C LYS A 228 -4.31 -8.95 12.85
N PRO A 229 -3.37 -9.75 13.39
CA PRO A 229 -1.97 -9.32 13.47
C PRO A 229 -1.48 -8.84 12.11
N THR A 230 -0.87 -7.67 12.08
CA THR A 230 -0.14 -7.20 10.92
C THR A 230 1.09 -8.08 10.72
N ALA A 231 1.23 -8.68 9.54
CA ALA A 231 2.42 -9.41 9.14
C ALA A 231 3.19 -8.58 8.12
N ASP A 232 4.52 -8.58 8.23
CA ASP A 232 5.39 -8.05 7.17
C ASP A 232 5.20 -8.89 5.91
N ASN A 233 4.57 -8.31 4.89
CA ASN A 233 4.28 -8.96 3.62
C ASN A 233 5.22 -8.48 2.49
N ARG A 234 6.35 -7.84 2.83
CA ARG A 234 7.39 -7.50 1.85
C ARG A 234 7.95 -8.77 1.21
N ASP A 235 8.05 -8.76 -0.11
CA ASP A 235 8.58 -9.86 -0.92
C ASP A 235 9.49 -9.35 -2.06
N CYS A 236 10.05 -10.29 -2.82
CA CYS A 236 10.73 -10.03 -4.09
C CYS A 236 9.98 -10.66 -5.27
N GLU A 237 8.65 -10.76 -5.18
CA GLU A 237 7.84 -11.23 -6.30
C GLU A 237 8.00 -10.25 -7.47
N ASN A 238 8.55 -10.75 -8.58
CA ASN A 238 8.81 -9.96 -9.78
C ASN A 238 8.16 -10.59 -11.02
N LYS A 239 7.49 -11.74 -10.89
CA LYS A 239 6.84 -12.51 -11.98
C LYS A 239 5.33 -12.34 -12.01
N LYS A 240 4.68 -12.19 -10.85
CA LYS A 240 3.23 -12.03 -10.71
C LYS A 240 2.91 -10.79 -9.89
N LEU A 241 3.06 -9.64 -10.53
CA LEU A 241 2.85 -8.34 -9.92
C LEU A 241 1.37 -7.95 -9.94
N LYS A 242 0.97 -7.09 -9.01
CA LYS A 242 -0.34 -6.43 -8.99
C LYS A 242 -0.17 -4.93 -8.90
N ALA A 243 -1.00 -4.17 -9.61
CA ALA A 243 -1.05 -2.73 -9.46
C ALA A 243 -2.47 -2.19 -9.38
N ALA A 244 -2.66 -1.17 -8.55
CA ALA A 244 -3.89 -0.38 -8.54
C ALA A 244 -3.68 0.96 -9.24
N VAL A 245 -4.74 1.42 -9.91
CA VAL A 245 -4.77 2.72 -10.58
C VAL A 245 -5.57 3.69 -9.72
N ILE A 246 -4.96 4.83 -9.39
CA ILE A 246 -5.60 5.93 -8.68
C ILE A 246 -5.73 7.11 -9.64
N PHE A 247 -6.95 7.66 -9.75
CA PHE A 247 -7.20 8.92 -10.43
C PHE A 247 -7.56 9.99 -9.41
N LEU A 248 -6.59 10.86 -9.10
CA LEU A 248 -6.73 11.94 -8.13
C LEU A 248 -7.22 13.21 -8.82
N THR A 249 -8.37 13.73 -8.40
CA THR A 249 -9.02 14.87 -9.04
C THR A 249 -9.10 16.07 -8.11
N ALA A 250 -9.00 17.30 -8.63
CA ALA A 250 -9.08 18.51 -7.79
C ALA A 250 -10.53 18.93 -7.45
N ALA A 251 -11.52 18.51 -8.24
CA ALA A 251 -12.95 18.74 -8.02
C ALA A 251 -13.75 17.78 -8.93
N ASP A 252 -14.03 18.21 -10.16
CA ASP A 252 -14.74 17.42 -11.17
C ASP A 252 -13.78 16.82 -12.20
N TYR A 253 -14.09 15.63 -12.69
CA TYR A 253 -13.49 15.02 -13.88
C TYR A 253 -14.56 14.76 -14.92
N ASN A 254 -14.18 14.70 -16.19
CA ASN A 254 -15.10 14.38 -17.29
C ASN A 254 -14.91 12.95 -17.80
N ALA A 255 -15.88 12.47 -18.58
CA ALA A 255 -15.88 11.11 -19.12
C ALA A 255 -14.70 10.87 -20.08
N ASP A 256 -14.26 11.88 -20.81
CA ASP A 256 -13.14 11.76 -21.77
C ASP A 256 -11.81 11.51 -21.03
N GLN A 257 -11.57 12.21 -19.92
CA GLN A 257 -10.39 11.99 -19.07
C GLN A 257 -10.34 10.56 -18.53
N LEU A 258 -11.49 10.04 -18.06
CA LEU A 258 -11.57 8.67 -17.59
C LEU A 258 -11.40 7.66 -18.73
N ALA A 259 -11.96 7.93 -19.92
CA ALA A 259 -11.79 7.08 -21.09
C ALA A 259 -10.33 6.99 -21.57
N VAL A 260 -9.60 8.12 -21.54
CA VAL A 260 -8.15 8.17 -21.81
C VAL A 260 -7.38 7.30 -20.81
N LEU A 261 -7.68 7.43 -19.51
CA LEU A 261 -7.06 6.65 -18.45
C LEU A 261 -7.33 5.15 -18.62
N GLU A 262 -8.59 4.76 -18.80
CA GLU A 262 -8.97 3.34 -18.97
C GLU A 262 -8.34 2.73 -20.22
N LYS A 263 -8.20 3.51 -21.31
CA LYS A 263 -7.51 3.06 -22.53
C LYS A 263 -6.03 2.78 -22.29
N ILE A 264 -5.34 3.62 -21.53
CA ILE A 264 -3.93 3.39 -21.18
C ILE A 264 -3.85 2.16 -20.26
N LYS A 265 -4.66 2.13 -19.19
CA LYS A 265 -4.69 1.06 -18.20
C LYS A 265 -4.89 -0.32 -18.84
N SER A 266 -5.81 -0.44 -19.79
CA SER A 266 -6.12 -1.73 -20.43
C SER A 266 -4.92 -2.33 -21.19
N GLU A 267 -3.98 -1.49 -21.62
CA GLU A 267 -2.82 -1.89 -22.41
C GLU A 267 -1.53 -2.05 -21.59
N VAL A 268 -1.50 -1.63 -20.31
CA VAL A 268 -0.32 -1.78 -19.44
C VAL A 268 0.04 -3.25 -19.25
N SER A 269 -0.92 -4.08 -18.83
CA SER A 269 -0.69 -5.52 -18.59
C SER A 269 -0.11 -6.27 -19.80
N PRO A 270 -0.72 -6.23 -21.00
CA PRO A 270 -0.16 -6.91 -22.16
C PRO A 270 1.18 -6.30 -22.60
N ARG A 271 1.35 -4.99 -22.52
CA ARG A 271 2.61 -4.33 -22.89
C ARG A 271 3.76 -4.73 -21.96
N PHE A 272 3.51 -4.78 -20.65
CA PHE A 272 4.50 -5.19 -19.65
C PHE A 272 4.93 -6.66 -19.84
N ALA A 273 3.96 -7.55 -20.07
CA ALA A 273 4.26 -8.95 -20.38
C ALA A 273 5.10 -9.09 -21.66
N LEU A 274 4.80 -8.31 -22.71
CA LEU A 274 5.61 -8.33 -23.93
C LEU A 274 7.03 -7.76 -23.69
N ALA A 275 7.15 -6.67 -22.94
CA ALA A 275 8.44 -6.03 -22.66
C ALA A 275 9.37 -6.89 -21.79
N THR A 276 8.81 -7.85 -21.06
CA THR A 276 9.55 -8.80 -20.20
C THR A 276 9.77 -10.17 -20.88
N ASP A 277 9.53 -10.29 -22.18
CA ASP A 277 9.52 -11.58 -22.91
C ASP A 277 8.62 -12.64 -22.23
N LYS A 278 7.50 -12.19 -21.67
CA LYS A 278 6.51 -13.00 -20.92
C LYS A 278 7.07 -13.70 -19.68
N LEU A 279 8.24 -13.29 -19.18
CA LEU A 279 8.81 -13.78 -17.93
C LEU A 279 8.08 -13.22 -16.70
N SER A 280 7.36 -12.11 -16.88
CA SER A 280 6.56 -11.47 -15.84
C SER A 280 5.21 -10.99 -16.36
N ALA A 281 4.26 -10.80 -15.44
CA ALA A 281 2.97 -10.21 -15.69
C ALA A 281 2.61 -9.25 -14.54
N ILE A 282 1.86 -8.19 -14.87
CA ILE A 282 1.29 -7.25 -13.90
C ILE A 282 -0.22 -7.20 -14.07
N ASP A 283 -0.95 -7.46 -12.99
CA ASP A 283 -2.41 -7.47 -12.94
C ASP A 283 -2.96 -6.10 -12.53
N LEU A 284 -3.64 -5.43 -13.47
CA LEU A 284 -4.35 -4.16 -13.27
C LEU A 284 -5.88 -4.33 -13.33
N SER A 285 -6.39 -5.55 -13.10
CA SER A 285 -7.84 -5.82 -13.14
C SER A 285 -8.62 -5.14 -12.01
N TYR A 286 -7.94 -4.66 -10.97
CA TYR A 286 -8.57 -3.90 -9.91
C TYR A 286 -9.21 -2.61 -10.48
N PRO A 287 -10.46 -2.26 -10.08
CA PRO A 287 -11.12 -1.06 -10.56
C PRO A 287 -10.28 0.19 -10.32
N THR A 288 -10.38 1.15 -11.24
CA THR A 288 -9.75 2.46 -11.07
C THR A 288 -10.38 3.16 -9.88
N ILE A 289 -9.56 3.56 -8.92
CA ILE A 289 -10.00 4.26 -7.72
C ILE A 289 -9.94 5.75 -7.98
N ILE A 290 -11.10 6.41 -7.92
CA ILE A 290 -11.20 7.85 -8.10
C ILE A 290 -11.23 8.49 -6.72
N MET A 291 -10.28 9.39 -6.46
CA MET A 291 -10.18 10.13 -5.21
C MET A 291 -10.25 11.62 -5.54
N THR A 292 -11.26 12.32 -5.03
CA THR A 292 -11.34 13.78 -5.16
C THR A 292 -10.63 14.41 -3.96
N ASP A 293 -9.76 15.37 -4.23
CA ASP A 293 -9.08 16.17 -3.20
C ASP A 293 -10.10 16.91 -2.34
N ASP A 294 -10.11 16.57 -1.06
CA ASP A 294 -10.99 17.15 -0.05
C ASP A 294 -10.24 18.11 0.89
N GLY A 295 -9.06 18.57 0.46
CA GLY A 295 -8.20 19.50 1.19
C GLY A 295 -7.12 18.82 2.03
N TYR A 296 -7.08 17.48 2.06
CA TYR A 296 -6.02 16.72 2.73
C TYR A 296 -5.11 15.96 1.77
N LEU A 297 -5.52 15.75 0.51
CA LEU A 297 -4.78 14.91 -0.43
C LEU A 297 -3.72 15.69 -1.20
N THR A 298 -3.93 17.00 -1.37
CA THR A 298 -2.98 17.88 -2.05
C THR A 298 -2.74 19.18 -1.31
N THR A 299 -1.58 19.80 -1.56
CA THR A 299 -1.29 21.19 -1.19
C THR A 299 -1.10 22.03 -2.44
N ARG A 300 -1.82 23.15 -2.54
CA ARG A 300 -1.68 24.09 -3.66
C ARG A 300 -0.42 24.94 -3.50
N ARG A 301 0.41 25.00 -4.53
CA ARG A 301 1.63 25.83 -4.57
C ARG A 301 1.36 27.19 -5.21
N ASN A 302 2.29 28.12 -5.00
CA ASN A 302 2.22 29.48 -5.54
C ASN A 302 2.26 29.53 -7.07
N ASP A 303 2.92 28.55 -7.71
CA ASP A 303 2.99 28.40 -9.17
C ASP A 303 1.69 27.82 -9.79
N GLY A 304 0.69 27.53 -8.97
CA GLY A 304 -0.60 26.98 -9.39
C GLY A 304 -0.63 25.45 -9.50
N SER A 305 0.50 24.77 -9.36
CA SER A 305 0.56 23.30 -9.28
C SER A 305 0.02 22.80 -7.94
N ARG A 306 -0.28 21.50 -7.88
CA ARG A 306 -0.73 20.83 -6.65
C ARG A 306 0.22 19.69 -6.30
N GLU A 307 0.79 19.77 -5.12
CA GLU A 307 1.68 18.75 -4.56
C GLU A 307 0.87 17.67 -3.87
N ILE A 308 1.05 16.43 -4.32
CA ILE A 308 0.37 15.25 -3.78
C ILE A 308 0.96 14.93 -2.41
N GLN A 309 0.11 14.72 -1.41
CA GLN A 309 0.51 14.39 -0.05
C GLN A 309 0.47 12.88 0.19
N ASN A 310 1.33 12.38 1.09
CA ASN A 310 1.33 10.97 1.51
C ASN A 310 -0.01 10.52 2.12
N GLU A 311 -0.84 11.46 2.56
CA GLU A 311 -2.20 11.23 3.03
C GLU A 311 -3.08 10.54 1.98
N LEU A 312 -2.82 10.74 0.68
CA LEU A 312 -3.49 10.02 -0.41
C LEU A 312 -3.35 8.50 -0.26
N ILE A 313 -2.13 8.04 -0.04
CA ILE A 313 -1.80 6.61 -0.01
C ILE A 313 -2.31 5.97 1.28
N ASN A 314 -2.18 6.68 2.41
CA ASN A 314 -2.79 6.25 3.67
C ASN A 314 -4.32 6.15 3.54
N THR A 315 -4.98 7.15 2.93
CA THR A 315 -6.43 7.12 2.70
C THR A 315 -6.84 5.98 1.76
N PHE A 316 -6.01 5.63 0.76
CA PHE A 316 -6.24 4.47 -0.10
C PHE A 316 -6.23 3.16 0.71
N TYR A 317 -5.19 2.91 1.50
CA TYR A 317 -5.08 1.66 2.28
C TYR A 317 -6.05 1.58 3.47
N ASP A 318 -6.65 2.70 3.88
CA ASP A 318 -7.76 2.69 4.84
C ASP A 318 -9.01 1.97 4.31
N GLN A 319 -9.17 1.87 2.99
CA GLN A 319 -10.39 1.38 2.33
C GLN A 319 -10.14 0.25 1.34
N HIS A 320 -8.89 -0.07 1.05
CA HIS A 320 -8.49 -1.02 0.01
C HIS A 320 -7.48 -2.04 0.55
N PRO A 321 -7.45 -3.26 -0.02
CA PRO A 321 -6.57 -4.31 0.46
C PRO A 321 -5.09 -3.96 0.23
N ASP A 322 -4.24 -4.31 1.19
CA ASP A 322 -2.78 -4.24 1.06
C ASP A 322 -2.25 -5.42 0.22
N ALA A 323 -2.48 -5.35 -1.10
CA ALA A 323 -2.23 -6.45 -2.03
C ALA A 323 -1.51 -6.03 -3.32
N PHE A 324 -1.06 -4.76 -3.42
CA PHE A 324 -0.54 -4.18 -4.65
C PHE A 324 0.97 -3.96 -4.53
N ASP A 325 1.71 -4.41 -5.55
CA ASP A 325 3.14 -4.15 -5.68
C ASP A 325 3.41 -2.71 -6.14
N PHE A 326 2.49 -2.12 -6.92
CA PHE A 326 2.58 -0.73 -7.37
C PHE A 326 1.24 0.00 -7.25
N LEU A 327 1.31 1.30 -6.95
CA LEU A 327 0.20 2.23 -7.16
C LEU A 327 0.56 3.14 -8.33
N ILE A 328 -0.29 3.23 -9.34
CA ILE A 328 -0.08 4.11 -10.49
C ILE A 328 -1.10 5.25 -10.42
N LEU A 329 -0.58 6.47 -10.27
CA LEU A 329 -1.34 7.67 -9.96
C LEU A 329 -1.39 8.61 -11.16
N TRP A 330 -2.60 8.94 -11.59
CA TRP A 330 -2.88 10.00 -12.54
C TRP A 330 -3.63 11.13 -11.85
N THR A 331 -3.44 12.35 -12.33
CA THR A 331 -4.17 13.53 -11.86
C THR A 331 -4.93 14.20 -12.99
N ASN A 332 -5.87 15.10 -12.68
CA ASN A 332 -6.47 16.00 -13.66
C ASN A 332 -6.00 17.46 -13.51
N PHE A 333 -4.84 17.61 -12.88
CA PHE A 333 -4.20 18.89 -12.59
C PHE A 333 -2.69 18.71 -12.66
N LYS A 334 -1.99 19.82 -12.91
CA LYS A 334 -0.53 19.85 -12.94
C LYS A 334 0.08 19.63 -11.56
N ILE A 335 1.06 18.74 -11.49
CA ILE A 335 1.92 18.53 -10.32
C ILE A 335 3.24 19.31 -10.47
N PRO A 336 3.99 19.58 -9.38
CA PRO A 336 5.18 20.43 -9.42
C PRO A 336 6.27 19.90 -10.37
N ALA A 337 6.42 18.57 -10.47
CA ALA A 337 7.40 17.93 -11.35
C ALA A 337 7.22 18.32 -12.83
N GLU A 338 5.99 18.64 -13.26
CA GLU A 338 5.69 19.02 -14.64
C GLU A 338 6.15 20.44 -15.01
N ASN A 339 6.59 21.24 -14.03
CA ASN A 339 7.29 22.49 -14.30
C ASN A 339 8.79 22.25 -14.59
N THR A 340 9.22 20.99 -14.62
CA THR A 340 10.57 20.54 -14.97
C THR A 340 10.53 19.66 -16.23
N ASN A 341 11.63 18.98 -16.54
CA ASN A 341 11.67 18.00 -17.64
C ASN A 341 11.15 16.60 -17.24
N GLU A 342 10.67 16.44 -16.00
CA GLU A 342 10.15 15.18 -15.46
C GLU A 342 8.66 15.02 -15.80
N ILE A 343 8.35 14.02 -16.63
CA ILE A 343 6.98 13.77 -17.14
C ILE A 343 6.19 12.85 -16.19
N ALA A 344 6.88 11.90 -15.57
CA ALA A 344 6.40 10.96 -14.57
C ALA A 344 7.54 10.67 -13.57
N HIS A 345 7.21 10.10 -12.41
CA HIS A 345 8.18 9.84 -11.34
C HIS A 345 7.86 8.56 -10.56
N PHE A 346 8.91 7.80 -10.23
CA PHE A 346 8.86 6.63 -9.35
C PHE A 346 9.35 6.95 -7.93
N THR A 347 8.50 6.70 -6.94
CA THR A 347 8.84 6.80 -5.52
C THR A 347 8.99 5.40 -4.91
N PRO A 348 10.21 4.99 -4.48
CA PRO A 348 10.43 3.69 -3.86
C PRO A 348 9.87 3.65 -2.44
N ILE A 349 9.16 2.56 -2.10
CA ILE A 349 8.53 2.36 -0.78
C ILE A 349 9.16 1.19 -0.05
N ALA A 350 9.27 0.02 -0.69
CA ALA A 350 9.88 -1.15 -0.10
C ALA A 350 10.70 -1.94 -1.11
N ASN A 351 11.83 -2.46 -0.66
CA ASN A 351 12.66 -3.36 -1.44
C ASN A 351 13.34 -4.39 -0.53
N ARG A 352 13.25 -5.67 -0.92
CA ARG A 352 13.99 -6.78 -0.28
C ARG A 352 15.05 -7.41 -1.20
N GLN A 353 15.11 -6.99 -2.46
CA GLN A 353 16.07 -7.52 -3.40
C GLN A 353 17.46 -6.95 -3.13
N LYS A 354 18.47 -7.81 -3.16
CA LYS A 354 19.90 -7.47 -3.10
C LYS A 354 20.55 -7.70 -4.46
N GLY A 355 21.82 -7.32 -4.63
CA GLY A 355 22.58 -7.55 -5.87
C GLY A 355 22.38 -6.51 -6.97
N GLY A 356 21.62 -5.46 -6.68
CA GLY A 356 21.60 -4.20 -7.44
C GLY A 356 22.08 -3.06 -6.55
N ASN A 357 22.06 -1.83 -7.08
CA ASN A 357 22.44 -0.62 -6.33
C ASN A 357 21.23 0.04 -5.63
N VAL A 358 20.17 -0.72 -5.38
CA VAL A 358 19.02 -0.29 -4.57
C VAL A 358 19.12 -0.98 -3.22
N ASP A 359 19.52 -0.23 -2.19
CA ASP A 359 19.58 -0.76 -0.83
C ASP A 359 18.21 -1.26 -0.35
N PRO A 360 18.15 -2.23 0.57
CA PRO A 360 16.91 -2.62 1.22
C PRO A 360 16.25 -1.39 1.83
N LEU A 361 14.96 -1.26 1.55
CA LEU A 361 14.17 -0.10 1.90
C LEU A 361 12.89 -0.57 2.57
N ASN A 362 12.43 0.16 3.59
CA ASN A 362 11.12 -0.06 4.18
C ASN A 362 10.53 1.24 4.72
N TRP A 363 9.73 1.89 3.88
CA TRP A 363 8.87 3.01 4.26
C TRP A 363 7.40 2.60 4.40
N SER A 364 7.09 1.30 4.31
CA SER A 364 5.72 0.79 4.16
C SER A 364 4.76 1.36 5.21
N ARG A 365 5.19 1.39 6.47
CA ARG A 365 4.38 1.89 7.58
C ARG A 365 3.93 3.35 7.42
N SER A 366 4.82 4.23 6.94
CA SER A 366 4.50 5.65 6.70
C SER A 366 3.49 5.88 5.57
N TYR A 367 3.25 4.85 4.75
CA TYR A 367 2.29 4.85 3.64
C TYR A 367 1.07 3.96 3.91
N GLY A 368 0.91 3.42 5.12
CA GLY A 368 -0.27 2.63 5.50
C GLY A 368 -0.30 1.21 4.95
N THR A 369 0.79 0.74 4.32
CA THR A 369 0.96 -0.64 3.84
C THR A 369 1.81 -1.44 4.82
N THR A 370 1.66 -2.76 4.81
CA THR A 370 2.38 -3.70 5.68
C THR A 370 3.62 -4.27 5.01
N GLY A 371 3.94 -3.84 3.78
CA GLY A 371 5.13 -4.30 3.05
C GLY A 371 4.98 -4.56 1.56
N LYS A 372 3.75 -4.78 1.07
CA LYS A 372 3.54 -5.30 -0.28
C LYS A 372 3.88 -4.27 -1.36
N LEU A 373 3.63 -3.00 -1.08
CA LEU A 373 3.91 -1.90 -2.00
C LEU A 373 5.41 -1.70 -2.19
N LYS A 374 5.89 -1.97 -3.41
CA LYS A 374 7.27 -1.73 -3.83
C LYS A 374 7.52 -0.26 -4.13
N GLY A 375 6.59 0.37 -4.85
CA GLY A 375 6.70 1.80 -5.17
C GLY A 375 5.43 2.43 -5.73
N ILE A 376 5.46 3.75 -5.83
CA ILE A 376 4.37 4.58 -6.38
C ILE A 376 4.86 5.21 -7.67
N ILE A 377 4.04 5.15 -8.70
CA ILE A 377 4.31 5.72 -10.02
C ILE A 377 3.37 6.89 -10.22
N THR A 378 3.92 8.10 -10.26
CA THR A 378 3.13 9.32 -10.47
C THR A 378 3.25 9.74 -11.92
N MET A 379 2.18 9.53 -12.70
CA MET A 379 2.09 9.92 -14.11
C MET A 379 1.65 11.40 -14.29
N GLY A 380 1.09 12.02 -13.25
CA GLY A 380 0.63 13.41 -13.29
C GLY A 380 -0.58 13.62 -14.18
N ASP A 381 -0.69 14.82 -14.77
CA ASP A 381 -1.90 15.28 -15.46
C ASP A 381 -2.22 14.39 -16.68
N ILE A 382 -3.40 13.75 -16.64
CA ILE A 382 -3.88 12.83 -17.67
C ILE A 382 -3.98 13.52 -19.05
N SER A 383 -4.18 14.83 -19.08
CA SER A 383 -4.33 15.58 -20.34
C SER A 383 -3.05 15.64 -21.19
N LYS A 384 -1.89 15.33 -20.61
CA LYS A 384 -0.59 15.23 -21.31
C LYS A 384 -0.55 14.06 -22.29
N TYR A 385 -1.27 12.98 -21.98
CA TYR A 385 -1.22 11.73 -22.74
C TYR A 385 -2.24 11.77 -23.89
N LYS A 386 -1.84 11.27 -25.06
CA LYS A 386 -2.66 11.27 -26.30
C LYS A 386 -2.85 9.85 -26.85
N PRO A 387 -3.51 8.94 -26.10
CA PRO A 387 -3.62 7.54 -26.48
C PRO A 387 -4.57 7.32 -27.67
N GLU A 388 -5.21 8.35 -28.21
CA GLU A 388 -6.06 8.26 -29.41
C GLU A 388 -5.24 7.81 -30.64
N THR A 389 -3.94 8.10 -30.65
CA THR A 389 -2.99 7.62 -31.66
C THR A 389 -2.14 6.47 -31.12
N ASN A 390 -1.69 5.57 -32.00
CA ASN A 390 -0.79 4.48 -31.60
C ASN A 390 0.53 5.01 -31.01
N ALA A 391 1.11 6.05 -31.60
CA ALA A 391 2.34 6.66 -31.10
C ALA A 391 2.17 7.24 -29.69
N GLY A 392 1.10 8.00 -29.43
CA GLY A 392 0.84 8.56 -28.10
C GLY A 392 0.45 7.52 -27.05
N LEU A 393 -0.21 6.43 -27.45
CA LEU A 393 -0.45 5.28 -26.56
C LEU A 393 0.86 4.58 -26.22
N ASN A 394 1.71 4.30 -27.21
CA ASN A 394 3.01 3.66 -27.00
C ASN A 394 3.93 4.52 -26.12
N GLU A 395 3.91 5.85 -26.28
CA GLU A 395 4.62 6.78 -25.42
C GLU A 395 4.16 6.68 -23.96
N ALA A 396 2.85 6.77 -23.72
CA ALA A 396 2.29 6.65 -22.37
C ALA A 396 2.65 5.31 -21.71
N LEU A 397 2.54 4.21 -22.47
CA LEU A 397 2.89 2.88 -21.98
C LEU A 397 4.40 2.73 -21.72
N ASN A 398 5.25 3.28 -22.59
CA ASN A 398 6.69 3.27 -22.38
C ASN A 398 7.10 4.04 -21.12
N LEU A 399 6.42 5.15 -20.81
CA LEU A 399 6.61 5.89 -19.56
C LEU A 399 6.17 5.07 -18.34
N VAL A 400 5.01 4.40 -18.37
CA VAL A 400 4.61 3.50 -17.26
C VAL A 400 5.67 2.40 -17.04
N LEU A 401 6.15 1.77 -18.12
CA LEU A 401 7.19 0.74 -18.05
C LEU A 401 8.54 1.30 -17.54
N HIS A 402 8.89 2.52 -17.92
CA HIS A 402 10.06 3.24 -17.43
C HIS A 402 10.00 3.41 -15.91
N GLU A 403 8.88 3.93 -15.39
CA GLU A 403 8.73 4.15 -13.95
C GLU A 403 8.66 2.84 -13.16
N ILE A 404 8.04 1.78 -13.69
CA ILE A 404 8.08 0.45 -13.05
C ILE A 404 9.53 -0.06 -12.94
N LEU A 405 10.33 0.15 -13.99
CA LEU A 405 11.67 -0.42 -14.07
C LEU A 405 12.67 0.25 -13.09
N HIS A 406 12.41 1.49 -12.66
CA HIS A 406 13.15 2.14 -11.58
C HIS A 406 13.09 1.40 -10.23
N GLN A 407 12.19 0.43 -10.03
CA GLN A 407 12.27 -0.45 -8.86
C GLN A 407 13.57 -1.28 -8.82
N TRP A 408 14.17 -1.59 -9.98
CA TRP A 408 15.27 -2.56 -10.06
C TRP A 408 16.51 -2.08 -10.80
N SER A 409 16.36 -1.19 -11.79
CA SER A 409 17.38 -1.02 -12.83
C SER A 409 17.91 0.40 -12.98
N ALA A 410 19.00 0.55 -13.73
CA ALA A 410 19.72 1.79 -14.00
C ALA A 410 20.33 2.51 -12.78
N TYR A 411 20.67 1.75 -11.73
CA TYR A 411 21.48 2.25 -10.61
C TYR A 411 22.86 1.58 -10.54
N VAL A 412 23.18 0.59 -11.39
CA VAL A 412 24.36 -0.27 -11.20
C VAL A 412 25.63 0.26 -11.88
N SER A 413 26.73 0.12 -11.17
CA SER A 413 28.10 0.24 -11.66
C SER A 413 28.75 -1.14 -11.86
N PHE A 414 29.95 -1.17 -12.42
CA PHE A 414 30.73 -2.41 -12.59
C PHE A 414 32.19 -2.19 -12.18
N ILE A 415 32.91 -3.27 -11.87
CA ILE A 415 34.36 -3.22 -11.64
C ILE A 415 35.08 -3.35 -12.99
N ASP A 416 35.86 -2.35 -13.36
CA ASP A 416 36.63 -2.37 -14.60
C ASP A 416 37.90 -3.25 -14.50
N SER A 417 38.61 -3.40 -15.62
CA SER A 417 39.85 -4.19 -15.70
C SER A 417 40.97 -3.73 -14.76
N THR A 418 40.89 -2.52 -14.22
CA THR A 418 41.85 -1.97 -13.24
C THR A 418 41.44 -2.21 -11.80
N GLY A 419 40.30 -2.87 -11.57
CA GLY A 419 39.73 -3.10 -10.24
C GLY A 419 38.98 -1.90 -9.68
N LYS A 420 38.65 -0.89 -10.49
CA LYS A 420 37.95 0.33 -10.04
C LYS A 420 36.48 0.30 -10.42
N GLN A 421 35.66 0.93 -9.59
CA GLN A 421 34.24 1.12 -9.89
C GLN A 421 34.06 2.08 -11.07
N ASN A 422 33.21 1.69 -12.01
CA ASN A 422 32.98 2.41 -13.26
C ASN A 422 31.48 2.58 -13.51
N PHE A 423 31.09 3.80 -13.89
CA PHE A 423 29.70 4.22 -14.06
C PHE A 423 29.32 4.50 -15.52
N SER A 424 30.13 4.09 -16.50
CA SER A 424 29.92 4.44 -17.93
C SER A 424 28.62 3.90 -18.53
N LEU A 425 28.01 2.89 -17.90
CA LEU A 425 26.69 2.39 -18.27
C LEU A 425 25.56 3.35 -17.87
N LEU A 426 25.82 4.29 -16.96
CA LEU A 426 24.82 5.21 -16.42
C LEU A 426 24.96 6.61 -17.01
N ARG A 427 23.84 7.33 -17.07
CA ARG A 427 23.78 8.73 -17.51
C ARG A 427 24.23 9.64 -16.37
N SER A 428 25.29 10.41 -16.62
CA SER A 428 25.67 11.52 -15.74
C SER A 428 24.79 12.75 -16.01
N PRO A 429 24.41 13.55 -14.98
CA PRO A 429 24.80 13.42 -13.58
C PRO A 429 23.81 12.65 -12.69
N ASP A 430 22.69 12.14 -13.21
CA ASP A 430 21.68 11.52 -12.34
C ASP A 430 22.09 10.14 -11.81
N PHE A 431 22.78 9.32 -12.62
CA PHE A 431 23.10 7.92 -12.32
C PHE A 431 21.87 7.06 -12.00
N GLN A 432 20.72 7.40 -12.59
CA GLN A 432 19.43 6.70 -12.45
C GLN A 432 18.88 6.22 -13.79
N HIS A 433 19.60 6.51 -14.89
CA HIS A 433 19.22 6.15 -16.25
C HIS A 433 20.37 5.49 -16.96
N TRP A 434 20.06 4.64 -17.94
CA TRP A 434 21.08 4.07 -18.80
C TRP A 434 21.67 5.15 -19.71
N SER A 435 23.00 5.12 -19.83
CA SER A 435 23.78 5.99 -20.70
C SER A 435 23.27 5.91 -22.13
N TYR A 436 23.23 7.04 -22.83
CA TYR A 436 22.97 7.10 -24.27
C TYR A 436 23.88 6.16 -25.08
N TYR A 437 25.08 5.90 -24.55
CA TYR A 437 26.08 5.04 -25.17
C TYR A 437 25.93 3.54 -24.85
N ALA A 438 24.95 3.15 -24.04
CA ALA A 438 24.72 1.73 -23.76
C ALA A 438 24.36 0.97 -25.04
N GLY A 439 24.99 -0.19 -25.24
CA GLY A 439 24.84 -1.07 -26.40
C GLY A 439 23.53 -1.86 -26.41
N PHE A 440 22.61 -1.55 -25.51
CA PHE A 440 21.26 -2.13 -25.44
C PHE A 440 20.20 -1.03 -25.39
N VAL A 441 18.96 -1.39 -25.72
CA VAL A 441 17.78 -0.53 -25.58
C VAL A 441 17.04 -0.91 -24.30
N SER A 442 16.57 0.09 -23.57
CA SER A 442 15.72 -0.07 -22.39
C SER A 442 14.74 1.11 -22.30
N PRO A 443 13.57 0.93 -21.65
CA PRO A 443 12.72 2.06 -21.25
C PRO A 443 13.49 3.12 -20.45
N LEU A 444 14.46 2.72 -19.62
CA LEU A 444 15.31 3.61 -18.81
C LEU A 444 16.44 4.31 -19.58
N GLY A 445 16.58 4.05 -20.89
CA GLY A 445 17.60 4.67 -21.73
C GLY A 445 18.36 3.67 -22.59
N GLY A 446 19.56 4.06 -23.03
CA GLY A 446 20.34 3.28 -23.98
C GLY A 446 19.82 3.39 -25.41
N SER A 447 20.75 3.43 -26.37
CA SER A 447 20.43 3.56 -27.80
C SER A 447 20.48 2.24 -28.57
N GLY A 448 20.98 1.16 -27.94
CA GLY A 448 21.20 -0.12 -28.61
C GLY A 448 22.18 0.00 -29.78
N TRP A 449 23.42 0.36 -29.51
CA TRP A 449 24.39 0.55 -30.60
C TRP A 449 24.71 -0.76 -31.32
N ILE A 450 24.70 -0.70 -32.66
CA ILE A 450 25.11 -1.79 -33.55
C ILE A 450 26.46 -1.42 -34.15
N ASP A 451 27.47 -2.27 -33.98
CA ASP A 451 28.80 -2.09 -34.57
C ASP A 451 28.72 -2.32 -36.10
N ASN A 452 29.20 -1.33 -36.87
CA ASN A 452 29.24 -1.41 -38.34
C ASN A 452 30.54 -2.06 -38.87
N ALA A 453 31.44 -2.50 -37.98
CA ALA A 453 32.75 -3.07 -38.30
C ALA A 453 33.69 -2.13 -39.09
N ASP A 454 33.45 -0.83 -39.04
CA ASP A 454 34.26 0.22 -39.68
C ASP A 454 34.73 1.32 -38.70
N GLY A 455 34.58 1.09 -37.39
CA GLY A 455 34.85 2.07 -36.34
C GLY A 455 33.66 2.99 -36.04
N THR A 456 32.52 2.78 -36.68
CA THR A 456 31.27 3.48 -36.40
C THR A 456 30.19 2.54 -35.84
N PHE A 457 29.26 3.15 -35.10
CA PHE A 457 28.13 2.47 -34.47
C PHE A 457 26.84 3.15 -34.88
N THR A 458 25.82 2.38 -35.27
CA THR A 458 24.49 2.91 -35.59
C THR A 458 23.47 2.54 -34.51
N SER A 459 22.70 3.52 -34.05
CA SER A 459 21.66 3.36 -33.03
C SER A 459 20.54 2.43 -33.49
N GLN A 460 20.24 1.37 -32.73
CA GLN A 460 19.09 0.50 -32.95
C GLN A 460 17.78 1.27 -32.80
N LEU A 461 17.69 2.19 -31.83
CA LEU A 461 16.52 3.07 -31.68
C LEU A 461 16.24 3.84 -32.97
N SER A 462 17.27 4.36 -33.65
CA SER A 462 17.09 5.11 -34.90
C SER A 462 16.51 4.29 -36.06
N LYS A 463 16.58 2.95 -35.97
CA LYS A 463 16.03 2.01 -36.95
C LYS A 463 14.61 1.55 -36.61
N MET A 464 14.09 1.89 -35.44
CA MET A 464 12.73 1.51 -35.02
C MET A 464 11.70 2.40 -35.70
N ALA A 465 10.60 1.80 -36.17
CA ALA A 465 9.47 2.55 -36.70
C ALA A 465 8.77 3.39 -35.60
N ASP A 466 8.79 2.90 -34.36
CA ASP A 466 8.31 3.60 -33.17
C ASP A 466 9.29 3.37 -32.02
N THR A 467 9.95 4.44 -31.57
CA THR A 467 10.99 4.39 -30.54
C THR A 467 10.46 4.17 -29.12
N ASN A 468 9.14 4.20 -28.93
CA ASN A 468 8.46 3.89 -27.68
C ASN A 468 8.15 2.38 -27.55
N LEU A 469 8.32 1.60 -28.62
CA LEU A 469 8.13 0.15 -28.60
C LEU A 469 9.33 -0.61 -28.00
N ARG A 470 9.86 -0.13 -26.88
CA ARG A 470 11.02 -0.72 -26.19
C ARG A 470 10.66 -2.00 -25.43
N GLN A 471 11.65 -2.88 -25.28
CA GLN A 471 11.62 -4.03 -24.38
C GLN A 471 12.65 -3.82 -23.28
N PHE A 472 12.51 -4.54 -22.17
CA PHE A 472 13.55 -4.59 -21.16
C PHE A 472 14.76 -5.33 -21.70
N SER A 473 15.95 -4.77 -21.51
CA SER A 473 17.19 -5.40 -21.96
C SER A 473 17.46 -6.68 -21.15
N PRO A 474 18.31 -7.61 -21.63
CA PRO A 474 18.76 -8.74 -20.82
C PRO A 474 19.32 -8.31 -19.46
N LEU A 475 20.05 -7.17 -19.40
CA LEU A 475 20.55 -6.62 -18.15
C LEU A 475 19.42 -6.18 -17.22
N ASP A 476 18.39 -5.51 -17.75
CA ASP A 476 17.18 -5.18 -16.97
C ASP A 476 16.52 -6.45 -16.41
N LEU A 477 16.34 -7.48 -17.25
CA LEU A 477 15.71 -8.74 -16.83
C LEU A 477 16.52 -9.47 -15.74
N TYR A 478 17.86 -9.43 -15.81
CA TYR A 478 18.72 -9.96 -14.75
C TYR A 478 18.58 -9.14 -13.46
N LEU A 479 18.61 -7.81 -13.56
CA LEU A 479 18.44 -6.93 -12.41
C LEU A 479 17.04 -7.03 -11.78
N MET A 480 16.02 -7.39 -12.56
CA MET A 480 14.69 -7.74 -12.06
C MET A 480 14.63 -9.17 -11.46
N GLY A 481 15.71 -9.96 -11.49
CA GLY A 481 15.71 -11.35 -11.05
C GLY A 481 14.85 -12.29 -11.91
N LEU A 482 14.54 -11.92 -13.15
CA LEU A 482 13.72 -12.71 -14.07
C LEU A 482 14.54 -13.74 -14.86
N ILE A 483 15.81 -13.44 -15.11
CA ILE A 483 16.78 -14.39 -15.68
C ILE A 483 18.00 -14.51 -14.76
N PRO A 484 18.61 -15.70 -14.66
CA PRO A 484 19.82 -15.87 -13.87
C PRO A 484 21.04 -15.39 -14.65
N TYR A 485 22.14 -15.07 -13.97
CA TYR A 485 23.34 -14.50 -14.60
C TYR A 485 23.95 -15.40 -15.69
N GLN A 486 23.73 -16.72 -15.64
CA GLN A 486 24.23 -17.66 -16.64
C GLN A 486 23.57 -17.48 -18.01
N LEU A 487 22.41 -16.81 -18.07
CA LEU A 487 21.74 -16.45 -19.33
C LEU A 487 22.12 -15.05 -19.82
N MET A 488 23.00 -14.33 -19.11
CA MET A 488 23.42 -12.99 -19.51
C MET A 488 24.44 -13.06 -20.64
N PRO A 489 24.13 -12.50 -21.82
CA PRO A 489 25.15 -12.29 -22.84
C PRO A 489 26.11 -11.15 -22.40
N PRO A 490 27.35 -11.15 -22.89
CA PRO A 490 28.19 -9.96 -22.83
C PRO A 490 27.48 -8.77 -23.47
N PHE A 491 27.59 -7.61 -22.85
CA PHE A 491 27.05 -6.36 -23.37
C PHE A 491 28.17 -5.31 -23.40
N PHE A 492 27.93 -4.17 -24.02
CA PHE A 492 28.96 -3.15 -24.14
C PHE A 492 28.35 -1.76 -24.04
N TYR A 493 29.22 -0.76 -23.89
CA TYR A 493 28.89 0.63 -24.17
C TYR A 493 29.88 1.19 -25.19
N VAL A 494 29.46 2.19 -25.95
CA VAL A 494 30.34 2.89 -26.89
C VAL A 494 31.13 3.95 -26.14
N LYS A 495 32.45 3.91 -26.22
CA LYS A 495 33.30 5.04 -25.89
C LYS A 495 33.46 5.88 -27.16
N PRO A 496 32.78 7.03 -27.30
CA PRO A 496 32.85 7.80 -28.53
C PRO A 496 34.24 8.43 -28.70
N ASP A 497 34.70 8.55 -29.95
CA ASP A 497 35.98 9.21 -30.26
C ASP A 497 35.93 10.70 -29.90
N VAL A 498 34.75 11.31 -30.09
CA VAL A 498 34.45 12.68 -29.66
C VAL A 498 33.52 12.62 -28.46
N ALA A 499 34.00 13.11 -27.31
CA ALA A 499 33.20 13.15 -26.09
C ALA A 499 31.89 13.92 -26.32
N GLY A 500 30.75 13.33 -25.94
CA GLY A 500 29.44 13.95 -26.13
C GLY A 500 28.82 13.77 -27.52
N ALA A 501 29.40 12.93 -28.39
CA ALA A 501 28.85 12.66 -29.72
C ALA A 501 27.40 12.13 -29.64
N ILE A 502 26.51 12.78 -30.38
CA ILE A 502 25.10 12.40 -30.54
C ILE A 502 24.77 12.25 -32.02
N GLY A 503 23.92 11.28 -32.37
CA GLY A 503 23.47 11.08 -33.74
C GLY A 503 22.94 9.68 -33.99
N ASN A 504 22.48 9.41 -35.21
CA ASN A 504 22.05 8.05 -35.59
C ASN A 504 23.24 7.12 -35.78
N THR A 505 24.39 7.66 -36.19
CA THR A 505 25.67 6.95 -36.30
C THR A 505 26.76 7.79 -35.63
N ILE A 506 27.61 7.16 -34.82
CA ILE A 506 28.75 7.81 -34.14
C ILE A 506 30.03 6.99 -34.34
N ALA A 507 31.19 7.64 -34.35
CA ALA A 507 32.48 6.97 -34.32
C ALA A 507 32.92 6.68 -32.88
N GLY A 508 33.56 5.54 -32.63
CA GLY A 508 34.01 5.17 -31.30
C GLY A 508 34.52 3.75 -31.19
N GLN A 509 34.59 3.25 -29.96
CA GLN A 509 35.04 1.90 -29.64
C GLN A 509 34.09 1.21 -28.67
N ALA A 510 33.76 -0.05 -28.94
CA ALA A 510 33.01 -0.87 -27.99
C ALA A 510 33.86 -1.17 -26.75
N GLN A 511 33.29 -0.95 -25.58
CA GLN A 511 33.85 -1.33 -24.29
C GLN A 511 32.97 -2.42 -23.70
N TRP A 512 33.45 -3.66 -23.75
CA TRP A 512 32.71 -4.83 -23.31
C TRP A 512 32.69 -4.94 -21.78
N VAL A 513 31.52 -5.33 -21.28
CA VAL A 513 31.24 -5.55 -19.87
C VAL A 513 30.56 -6.91 -19.73
N ASP A 514 31.06 -7.71 -18.80
CA ASP A 514 30.46 -8.97 -18.40
C ASP A 514 29.63 -8.79 -17.13
N VAL A 515 28.55 -9.58 -16.97
CA VAL A 515 27.71 -9.52 -15.77
C VAL A 515 28.51 -9.81 -14.49
N SER A 516 29.57 -10.62 -14.57
CA SER A 516 30.47 -10.89 -13.44
C SER A 516 31.13 -9.62 -12.89
N GLN A 517 31.34 -8.59 -13.72
CA GLN A 517 31.87 -7.30 -13.28
C GLN A 517 30.84 -6.47 -12.50
N ILE A 518 29.55 -6.64 -12.80
CA ILE A 518 28.45 -6.05 -12.01
C ILE A 518 28.31 -6.84 -10.70
N ILE A 519 28.35 -8.17 -10.75
CA ILE A 519 28.31 -9.04 -9.57
C ILE A 519 29.48 -8.73 -8.63
N ALA A 520 30.68 -8.48 -9.16
CA ALA A 520 31.83 -8.08 -8.36
C ALA A 520 31.62 -6.74 -7.63
N ALA A 521 30.80 -5.84 -8.18
CA ALA A 521 30.50 -4.54 -7.57
C ALA A 521 29.33 -4.59 -6.57
N HIS A 522 28.29 -5.39 -6.85
CA HIS A 522 27.00 -5.32 -6.14
C HIS A 522 26.56 -6.64 -5.49
N GLY A 523 27.24 -7.75 -5.79
CA GLY A 523 26.80 -9.11 -5.48
C GLY A 523 25.80 -9.65 -6.51
N GLU A 524 25.44 -10.93 -6.37
CA GLU A 524 24.41 -11.56 -7.19
C GLU A 524 23.01 -11.05 -6.80
N VAL A 525 22.09 -11.02 -7.77
CA VAL A 525 20.68 -10.66 -7.51
C VAL A 525 19.98 -11.80 -6.77
N TYR A 526 19.49 -11.53 -5.56
CA TYR A 526 18.71 -12.49 -4.78
C TYR A 526 17.68 -11.80 -3.87
N CYS A 527 16.71 -12.57 -3.39
CA CYS A 527 15.73 -12.09 -2.41
C CYS A 527 16.25 -12.27 -0.98
N ASN A 528 16.37 -11.18 -0.22
CA ASN A 528 16.75 -11.27 1.18
C ASN A 528 15.61 -11.89 2.02
N PRO A 529 15.83 -13.04 2.70
CA PRO A 529 14.80 -13.68 3.51
C PRO A 529 14.57 -12.98 4.86
N TYR A 530 15.45 -12.05 5.28
CA TYR A 530 15.40 -11.35 6.57
C TYR A 530 14.93 -9.90 6.45
#